data_AF-A0A940ELP0-F1
#
_entry.id   AF-A0A940ELP0-F1
#
_cell.length_a   1.000
_cell.length_b   1.000
_cell.length_c   1.000
_cell.angle_alpha   90.00
_cell.angle_beta   90.00
_cell.angle_gamma   90.00
#
_symmetry.space_group_name_H-M   'P 1'
#
loop_
_entity.id
_entity.type
_entity.pdbx_description
1 polymer ?
#
loop_
_entity_poly.entity_id
_entity_poly.type
_entity_poly.pdbx_seq_one_letter_code
_entity_poly.pdbx_strand_id
1 'polypeptide(L)'
;MRVFLIFFLSIFLWSCSEAQVEEFAFRKTLEFSLVDLCGEEDKECIAAVKSQISGCMEESNWRKYLENQDDPEEVNRFVNEFYSCITDDEGNPYFESNV
;
A
#
# COMPACT_ATOMS: atom_id res chain seq x y z
N MET A 1 -5.51 -11.09 -42.36
CA MET A 1 -5.55 -9.88 -41.50
C MET A 1 -6.26 -10.09 -40.15
N ARG A 2 -7.38 -10.83 -40.05
CA ARG A 2 -8.07 -11.10 -38.77
C ARG A 2 -7.27 -11.92 -37.74
N VAL A 3 -6.42 -12.85 -38.17
CA VAL A 3 -5.63 -13.72 -37.27
C VAL A 3 -4.51 -12.96 -36.55
N PHE A 4 -3.90 -11.97 -37.20
CA PHE A 4 -2.87 -11.12 -36.58
C PHE A 4 -3.43 -10.23 -35.47
N LEU A 5 -4.69 -9.81 -35.57
CA LEU A 5 -5.39 -9.02 -34.55
C LEU A 5 -5.67 -9.81 -33.27
N ILE A 6 -5.93 -11.11 -33.39
CA ILE A 6 -6.16 -12.02 -32.24
C ILE A 6 -4.84 -12.33 -31.53
N PHE A 7 -3.74 -12.43 -32.27
CA PHE A 7 -2.40 -12.64 -31.71
C PHE A 7 -1.89 -11.42 -30.95
N PHE A 8 -2.17 -10.20 -31.43
CA PHE A 8 -1.82 -8.97 -30.70
C PHE A 8 -2.67 -8.79 -29.43
N LEU A 9 -3.96 -9.18 -29.43
CA LEU A 9 -4.82 -9.08 -28.25
C LEU A 9 -4.43 -10.05 -27.13
N SER A 10 -3.83 -11.19 -27.46
CA SER A 10 -3.43 -12.21 -26.48
C SER A 10 -2.14 -11.86 -25.74
N ILE A 11 -1.30 -10.98 -26.30
CA ILE A 11 -0.03 -10.55 -25.68
C ILE A 11 -0.27 -9.54 -24.54
N PHE A 12 -1.39 -8.81 -24.54
CA PHE A 12 -1.71 -7.82 -23.50
C PHE A 12 -2.24 -8.43 -22.18
N LEU A 13 -2.50 -9.73 -22.13
CA LEU A 13 -3.10 -10.36 -20.94
C LEU A 13 -2.08 -10.92 -19.94
N TRP A 14 -0.78 -10.91 -20.24
CA TRP A 14 0.23 -11.67 -19.47
C TRP A 14 1.31 -10.82 -18.77
N SER A 15 1.25 -9.49 -18.79
CA SER A 15 2.33 -8.67 -18.23
C SER A 15 2.04 -8.01 -16.88
N CYS A 16 1.25 -8.65 -16.01
CA CYS A 16 1.31 -8.28 -14.59
C CYS A 16 2.62 -8.86 -14.04
N SER A 17 3.62 -8.01 -13.80
CA SER A 17 4.90 -8.48 -13.28
C SER A 17 4.74 -8.93 -11.83
N GLU A 18 5.61 -9.85 -11.39
CA GLU A 18 5.68 -10.30 -9.99
C GLU A 18 5.72 -9.12 -9.01
N ALA A 19 6.52 -8.10 -9.33
CA ALA A 19 6.60 -6.85 -8.58
C ALA A 19 5.27 -6.10 -8.43
N GLN A 20 4.41 -6.11 -9.45
CA GLN A 20 3.08 -5.47 -9.38
C GLN A 20 2.12 -6.28 -8.51
N VAL A 21 2.21 -7.60 -8.56
CA VAL A 21 1.39 -8.49 -7.73
C VAL A 21 1.78 -8.34 -6.25
N GLU A 22 3.07 -8.32 -5.96
CA GLU A 22 3.61 -8.12 -4.61
C GLU A 22 3.20 -6.76 -4.03
N GLU A 23 3.39 -5.67 -4.79
CA GLU A 23 2.94 -4.34 -4.39
C GLU A 23 1.43 -4.32 -4.10
N PHE A 24 0.63 -4.91 -4.99
CA PHE A 24 -0.81 -4.95 -4.82
C PHE A 24 -1.22 -5.73 -3.56
N ALA A 25 -0.63 -6.91 -3.34
CA ALA A 25 -0.92 -7.74 -2.19
C ALA A 25 -0.52 -7.05 -0.88
N PHE A 26 0.67 -6.44 -0.85
CA PHE A 26 1.16 -5.71 0.32
C PHE A 26 0.26 -4.52 0.65
N ARG A 27 -0.08 -3.70 -0.36
CA ARG A 27 -1.01 -2.57 -0.21
C ARG A 27 -2.36 -3.01 0.32
N LYS A 28 -2.96 -4.05 -0.26
CA LYS A 28 -4.28 -4.51 0.16
C LYS A 28 -4.29 -5.13 1.55
N THR A 29 -3.19 -5.74 1.98
CA THR A 29 -3.04 -6.25 3.35
C THR A 29 -3.01 -5.11 4.37
N LEU A 30 -2.23 -4.06 4.09
CA LEU A 30 -2.19 -2.86 4.91
C LEU A 30 -3.54 -2.12 4.91
N GLU A 31 -4.15 -1.93 3.74
CA GLU A 31 -5.46 -1.27 3.60
C GLU A 31 -6.52 -1.96 4.44
N PHE A 32 -6.61 -3.29 4.35
CA PHE A 32 -7.57 -4.07 5.12
C PHE A 32 -7.36 -3.91 6.63
N SER A 33 -6.11 -4.01 7.08
CA SER A 33 -5.77 -3.91 8.50
C SER A 33 -6.06 -2.51 9.06
N LEU A 34 -5.73 -1.45 8.30
CA LEU A 34 -5.96 -0.08 8.71
C LEU A 34 -7.45 0.28 8.71
N VAL A 35 -8.22 -0.19 7.71
CA VAL A 35 -9.67 0.00 7.68
C VAL A 35 -10.35 -0.70 8.85
N ASP A 36 -9.87 -1.88 9.25
CA ASP A 36 -10.35 -2.58 10.45
C ASP A 36 -10.06 -1.77 11.73
N LEU A 37 -8.86 -1.18 11.83
CA LEU A 37 -8.47 -0.31 12.95
C LEU A 37 -9.30 0.98 13.04
N CYS A 38 -9.69 1.57 11.91
CA CYS A 38 -10.62 2.70 11.89
C CYS A 38 -12.00 2.33 12.50
N GLY A 39 -12.39 1.06 12.43
CA GLY A 39 -13.74 0.60 12.74
C GLY A 39 -14.77 0.99 11.68
N GLU A 40 -15.98 0.42 11.77
CA GLU A 40 -17.01 0.57 10.72
C GLU A 40 -17.65 1.98 10.65
N GLU A 41 -17.54 2.75 11.73
CA GLU A 41 -18.25 4.03 11.88
C GLU A 41 -17.39 5.25 11.47
N ASP A 42 -16.07 5.16 11.52
CA ASP A 42 -15.14 6.24 11.17
C ASP A 42 -14.90 6.33 9.66
N LYS A 43 -15.84 6.99 8.97
CA LYS A 43 -15.79 7.16 7.51
C LYS A 43 -14.62 8.03 7.05
N GLU A 44 -14.16 8.95 7.89
CA GLU A 44 -13.08 9.88 7.55
C GLU A 44 -11.75 9.15 7.58
N CYS A 45 -11.49 8.36 8.62
CA CYS A 45 -10.34 7.45 8.70
C CYS A 45 -10.32 6.46 7.53
N ILE A 46 -11.45 5.80 7.22
CA ILE A 46 -11.53 4.86 6.09
C ILE A 46 -11.23 5.55 4.75
N ALA A 47 -11.74 6.77 4.56
CA ALA A 47 -11.50 7.54 3.35
C ALA A 47 -10.03 7.98 3.23
N ALA A 48 -9.42 8.42 4.34
CA ALA A 48 -8.01 8.75 4.41
C ALA A 48 -7.13 7.56 4.06
N VAL A 49 -7.35 6.40 4.67
CA VAL A 49 -6.62 5.15 4.35
C VAL A 49 -6.73 4.83 2.86
N LYS A 50 -7.94 4.78 2.30
CA LYS A 50 -8.15 4.40 0.89
C LYS A 50 -7.53 5.38 -0.09
N SER A 51 -7.43 6.66 0.26
CA SER A 51 -6.90 7.70 -0.62
C SER A 51 -5.38 7.86 -0.50
N GLN A 52 -4.83 7.70 0.71
CA GLN A 52 -3.43 8.04 1.00
C GLN A 52 -2.49 6.83 0.96
N ILE A 53 -3.00 5.61 1.16
CA ILE A 53 -2.15 4.41 1.38
C ILE A 53 -1.10 4.17 0.30
N SER A 54 -1.43 4.38 -0.97
CA SER A 54 -0.47 4.16 -2.06
C SER A 54 0.68 5.16 -2.00
N GLY A 55 0.38 6.43 -1.72
CA GLY A 55 1.40 7.47 -1.56
C GLY A 55 2.26 7.22 -0.33
N CYS A 56 1.64 6.87 0.80
CA CYS A 56 2.36 6.57 2.03
C CYS A 56 3.27 5.35 1.90
N MET A 57 2.87 4.32 1.15
CA MET A 57 3.73 3.17 0.86
C MET A 57 4.96 3.57 0.03
N GLU A 58 4.77 4.40 -0.99
CA GLU A 58 5.87 4.88 -1.83
C GLU A 58 6.83 5.75 -1.03
N GLU A 59 6.30 6.69 -0.25
CA GLU A 59 7.09 7.61 0.60
C GLU A 59 7.90 6.87 1.66
N SER A 60 7.30 5.87 2.31
CA SER A 60 7.96 5.02 3.30
C SER A 60 8.86 3.93 2.71
N ASN A 61 9.04 3.87 1.39
CA ASN A 61 9.89 2.89 0.71
C ASN A 61 9.58 1.44 1.13
N TRP A 62 8.34 1.02 0.89
CA TRP A 62 7.84 -0.32 1.23
C TRP A 62 8.72 -1.48 0.71
N ARG A 63 9.39 -1.29 -0.43
CA ARG A 63 10.26 -2.33 -1.01
C ARG A 63 11.50 -2.58 -0.16
N LYS A 64 12.14 -1.51 0.34
CA LYS A 64 13.26 -1.63 1.27
C LYS A 64 12.85 -2.37 2.54
N TYR A 65 11.65 -2.08 3.05
CA TYR A 65 11.08 -2.78 4.19
C TYR A 65 10.94 -4.28 3.91
N LEU A 66 10.33 -4.67 2.78
CA LEU A 66 10.15 -6.08 2.44
C LEU A 66 11.47 -6.85 2.30
N GLU A 67 12.51 -6.20 1.77
CA GLU A 67 13.84 -6.78 1.58
C GLU A 67 14.64 -6.92 2.90
N ASN A 68 14.23 -6.25 3.98
CA ASN A 68 15.02 -6.12 5.22
C ASN A 68 14.15 -6.28 6.49
N GLN A 69 13.15 -7.16 6.48
CA GLN A 69 12.24 -7.37 7.62
C GLN A 69 12.93 -7.91 8.89
N ASP A 70 14.14 -8.46 8.75
CA ASP A 70 14.95 -8.94 9.86
C ASP A 70 15.78 -7.82 10.53
N ASP A 71 15.79 -6.62 9.97
CA ASP A 71 16.47 -5.44 10.52
C ASP A 71 15.49 -4.61 11.37
N PRO A 72 15.63 -4.60 12.71
CA PRO A 72 14.74 -3.84 13.58
C PRO A 72 14.73 -2.33 13.31
N GLU A 73 15.86 -1.75 12.87
CA GLU A 73 15.92 -0.33 12.55
C GLU A 73 15.06 0.01 11.33
N GLU A 74 15.11 -0.84 10.31
CA GLU A 74 14.30 -0.69 9.10
C GLU A 74 12.81 -0.93 9.36
N VAL A 75 12.47 -1.92 10.18
CA VAL A 75 11.09 -2.16 10.61
C VAL A 75 10.55 -0.93 11.33
N ASN A 76 11.30 -0.39 12.30
CA ASN A 76 10.89 0.80 13.05
C ASN A 76 10.77 2.02 12.14
N ARG A 77 11.71 2.22 11.21
CA ARG A 77 11.64 3.30 10.22
C ARG A 77 10.36 3.20 9.40
N PHE A 78 10.12 2.05 8.77
CA PHE A 78 8.96 1.86 7.91
C PHE A 78 7.66 2.08 8.67
N VAL A 79 7.50 1.49 9.86
CA VAL A 79 6.27 1.63 10.66
C VAL A 79 6.06 3.08 11.09
N ASN A 80 7.09 3.78 11.54
CA ASN A 80 6.95 5.19 11.91
C ASN A 80 6.56 6.06 10.70
N GLU A 81 7.28 5.94 9.58
CA GLU A 81 7.03 6.75 8.38
C GLU A 81 5.67 6.43 7.74
N PHE A 82 5.33 5.15 7.58
CA PHE A 82 4.10 4.74 6.91
C PHE A 82 2.84 5.13 7.70
N TYR A 83 2.79 4.84 9.00
CA TYR A 83 1.59 5.12 9.79
C TYR A 83 1.40 6.62 10.07
N SER A 84 2.50 7.36 10.27
CA SER A 84 2.42 8.82 10.47
C SER A 84 2.02 9.60 9.21
N CYS A 85 2.23 9.02 8.02
CA CYS A 85 1.84 9.62 6.75
C CYS A 85 0.31 9.68 6.55
N ILE A 86 -0.45 8.75 7.14
CA ILE A 86 -1.91 8.74 6.99
C ILE A 86 -2.53 9.73 7.97
N THR A 87 -3.02 10.84 7.44
CA THR A 87 -3.43 12.01 8.22
C THR A 87 -4.87 12.43 7.93
N ASP A 88 -5.47 13.15 8.88
CA ASP A 88 -6.74 13.84 8.72
C ASP A 88 -6.58 15.15 7.92
N ASP A 89 -7.69 15.86 7.71
CA ASP A 89 -7.70 17.14 6.97
C ASP A 89 -6.95 18.27 7.71
N GLU A 90 -6.65 18.09 8.98
CA GLU A 90 -5.86 19.01 9.81
C GLU A 90 -4.37 18.65 9.84
N GLY A 91 -3.98 17.51 9.24
CA GLY A 91 -2.62 17.00 9.21
C GLY A 91 -2.23 16.18 10.45
N ASN A 92 -3.18 15.79 11.30
CA ASN A 92 -2.90 14.91 12.43
C ASN A 92 -2.90 13.44 11.97
N PRO A 93 -1.94 12.61 12.43
CA PRO A 93 -1.93 11.19 12.10
C PRO A 93 -3.14 10.46 12.69
N TYR A 94 -3.78 9.58 11.90
CA TYR A 94 -4.80 8.66 12.40
C TYR A 94 -4.21 7.54 13.26
N PHE A 95 -2.96 7.18 12.99
CA PHE A 95 -2.31 6.03 13.60
C PHE A 95 -0.98 6.42 14.20
N GLU A 96 -0.81 6.15 15.50
CA GLU A 96 0.46 6.29 16.18
C GLU A 96 1.21 4.95 16.19
N SER A 97 2.44 4.99 15.73
CA SER A 97 3.39 3.87 15.86
C SER A 97 3.86 3.79 17.33
N ASN A 98 3.52 2.68 18.01
CA ASN A 98 4.00 2.38 19.36
C ASN A 98 5.20 1.40 19.35
N VAL A 99 6.06 1.51 18.33
CA VAL A 99 7.19 0.60 18.13
C VAL A 99 8.42 1.05 18.92
#